data_AF-A0A3R9F9J3-F1
#
_entry.id   AF-A0A3R9F9J3-F1
#
_cell.length_a   1.000
_cell.length_b   1.000
_cell.length_c   1.000
_cell.angle_alpha   90.00
_cell.angle_beta   90.00
_cell.angle_gamma   90.00
#
_symmetry.space_group_name_H-M   'P 1'
#
loop_
_entity.id
_entity.type
_entity.pdbx_description
1 polymer ?
#
loop_
_entity_poly.entity_id
_entity_poly.type
_entity_poly.pdbx_seq_one_letter_code
_entity_poly.pdbx_strand_id
1 'polypeptide(L)'
;MTKFALVGDVGGTNARLALCNLETGAIERAKTYSGLDYPTLEAVVRVYLAEHDATVTEGCIAIACPITGDWVAMTNHTWAFSTEEMRKNLGFDHLEIINDFTAVSMAIPMLNKDHLIQFGGGEPVEGKPIAVYGAGTGLGVSHLVHVDKRWISLPGEGGHVDFAPNSEEEGIILEELRAEIGHVSAERVLSGPGLVNLYRAIVKSDGRLPENLQPKDVTERALDDACIDCRRALSLFCVIMGRFGGNLALNLATFGGVYIAGGIVPRFLDFFRASGFRGGFEDKGRFKAYVQDIPVYLIVHDQPGLLGAGAHLRQILGQVL
;
A
#
# COMPACT_ATOMS: atom_id res chain seq x y z
N MET A 1 -2.62 33.74 9.08
CA MET A 1 -1.91 32.73 9.88
C MET A 1 -2.10 31.41 9.17
N THR A 2 -1.05 30.64 8.96
CA THR A 2 -1.14 29.31 8.35
C THR A 2 -2.06 28.42 9.19
N LYS A 3 -3.12 27.87 8.59
CA LYS A 3 -4.03 26.92 9.26
C LYS A 3 -3.47 25.50 9.06
N PHE A 4 -3.28 24.77 10.16
CA PHE A 4 -2.83 23.39 10.15
C PHE A 4 -3.97 22.43 10.51
N ALA A 5 -3.86 21.21 10.02
CA ALA A 5 -4.66 20.06 10.44
C ALA A 5 -3.74 18.95 10.95
N LEU A 6 -4.26 18.09 11.83
CA LEU A 6 -3.56 16.86 12.22
C LEU A 6 -3.69 15.83 11.09
N VAL A 7 -2.58 15.20 10.72
CA VAL A 7 -2.62 13.98 9.91
C VAL A 7 -1.90 12.84 10.60
N GLY A 8 -2.37 11.62 10.39
CA GLY A 8 -1.78 10.43 11.00
C GLY A 8 -1.71 9.23 10.05
N ASP A 9 -0.72 8.38 10.29
CA ASP A 9 -0.50 7.10 9.62
C ASP A 9 -0.14 6.07 10.70
N VAL A 10 -1.07 5.16 10.97
CA VAL A 10 -1.04 4.26 12.12
C VAL A 10 -1.03 2.81 11.64
N GLY A 11 0.11 2.16 11.83
CA GLY A 11 0.29 0.73 11.58
C GLY A 11 0.11 -0.12 12.84
N GLY A 12 0.52 -1.39 12.78
CA GLY A 12 0.41 -2.31 13.92
C GLY A 12 1.31 -1.97 15.11
N THR A 13 2.47 -1.36 14.89
CA THR A 13 3.47 -1.11 15.95
C THR A 13 3.74 0.36 16.21
N ASN A 14 3.52 1.23 15.22
CA ASN A 14 3.89 2.63 15.27
C ASN A 14 2.72 3.51 14.84
N ALA A 15 2.59 4.66 15.50
CA ALA A 15 1.72 5.76 15.10
C ALA A 15 2.61 6.93 14.65
N ARG A 16 2.51 7.33 13.39
CA ARG A 16 3.17 8.52 12.86
C ARG A 16 2.16 9.65 12.76
N LEU A 17 2.45 10.79 13.35
CA LEU A 17 1.61 11.99 13.31
C LEU A 17 2.40 13.15 12.70
N ALA A 18 1.71 14.04 12.01
CA ALA A 18 2.26 15.24 11.40
C ALA A 18 1.23 16.38 11.34
N LEU A 19 1.67 17.59 11.00
CA LEU A 19 0.80 18.70 10.66
C LEU A 19 0.71 18.85 9.14
N CYS A 20 -0.51 18.92 8.61
CA CYS A 20 -0.76 19.25 7.22
C CYS A 20 -1.11 20.74 7.11
N ASN A 21 -0.35 21.48 6.31
CA ASN A 21 -0.70 22.85 5.92
C ASN A 21 -1.95 22.80 5.04
N LEU A 22 -3.06 23.37 5.51
CA LEU A 22 -4.33 23.25 4.79
C LEU A 22 -4.34 24.01 3.47
N GLU A 23 -3.52 25.06 3.30
CA GLU A 23 -3.46 25.83 2.05
C GLU A 23 -2.67 25.08 0.97
N THR A 24 -1.51 24.52 1.33
CA THR A 24 -0.57 23.92 0.37
C THR A 24 -0.62 22.41 0.30
N GLY A 25 -1.16 21.74 1.32
CA GLY A 25 -1.06 20.29 1.49
C GLY A 25 0.30 19.79 1.99
N ALA A 26 1.25 20.69 2.27
CA ALA A 26 2.58 20.30 2.76
C ALA A 26 2.50 19.61 4.13
N ILE A 27 3.28 18.53 4.30
CA ILE A 27 3.37 17.79 5.55
C ILE A 27 4.60 18.27 6.34
N GLU A 28 4.38 18.64 7.59
CA GLU A 28 5.39 19.23 8.47
C GLU A 28 5.43 18.51 9.83
N ARG A 29 6.57 18.61 10.53
CA ARG A 29 6.73 18.14 11.91
C ARG A 29 6.32 16.68 12.12
N ALA A 30 6.63 15.81 11.16
CA ALA A 30 6.34 14.40 11.27
C ALA A 30 7.11 13.77 12.44
N LYS A 31 6.41 13.05 13.32
CA LYS A 31 6.99 12.33 14.45
C LYS A 31 6.36 10.96 14.58
N THR A 32 7.19 9.96 14.88
CA THR A 32 6.75 8.56 15.06
C THR A 32 6.79 8.19 16.53
N TYR A 33 5.73 7.55 17.01
CA TYR A 33 5.57 7.04 18.36
C TYR A 33 5.40 5.52 18.31
N SER A 34 5.97 4.81 19.29
CA SER A 34 5.72 3.39 19.51
C SER A 34 4.32 3.23 20.12
N GLY A 35 3.48 2.37 19.52
CA GLY A 35 2.14 2.07 20.04
C GLY A 35 2.17 1.44 21.43
N LEU A 36 3.25 0.73 21.76
CA LEU A 36 3.44 0.07 23.06
C LEU A 36 3.61 1.06 24.22
N ASP A 37 4.05 2.29 23.93
CA ASP A 37 4.35 3.28 24.96
C ASP A 37 3.11 4.06 25.41
N TYR A 38 1.96 3.85 24.74
CA TYR A 38 0.74 4.64 24.97
C TYR A 38 -0.50 3.75 25.08
N PRO A 39 -1.44 4.09 25.99
CA PRO A 39 -2.64 3.28 26.21
C PRO A 39 -3.67 3.41 25.09
N THR A 40 -3.70 4.53 24.36
CA THR A 40 -4.67 4.81 23.29
C THR A 40 -4.07 5.72 22.22
N LEU A 41 -4.65 5.68 21.01
CA LEU A 41 -4.30 6.63 19.94
C LEU A 41 -4.57 8.08 20.35
N GLU A 42 -5.66 8.33 21.09
CA GLU A 42 -6.01 9.66 21.60
C GLU A 42 -4.88 10.22 22.49
N ALA A 43 -4.27 9.38 23.34
CA ALA A 43 -3.14 9.79 24.18
C ALA A 43 -1.94 10.23 23.33
N VAL A 44 -1.63 9.52 22.25
CA VAL A 44 -0.55 9.90 21.31
C VAL A 44 -0.85 11.24 20.65
N VAL A 45 -2.10 11.45 20.21
CA VAL A 45 -2.51 12.72 19.58
C VAL A 45 -2.32 13.90 20.55
N ARG A 46 -2.76 13.75 21.81
CA ARG A 46 -2.59 14.80 22.83
C ARG A 46 -1.11 15.12 23.09
N VAL A 47 -0.28 14.08 23.20
CA VAL A 47 1.17 14.25 23.37
C VAL A 47 1.78 14.98 22.18
N TYR A 48 1.46 14.57 20.95
CA TYR A 48 1.97 15.20 19.74
C TYR A 48 1.59 16.68 19.66
N LEU A 49 0.32 17.02 19.90
CA LEU A 49 -0.15 18.41 19.84
C LEU A 49 0.50 19.29 20.92
N ALA A 50 0.67 18.76 22.14
CA ALA A 50 1.32 19.47 23.23
C ALA A 50 2.82 19.70 22.96
N GLU A 51 3.54 18.72 22.43
CA GLU A 51 4.97 18.84 22.10
C GLU A 51 5.26 19.88 21.02
N HIS A 52 4.30 20.15 20.13
CA HIS A 52 4.46 21.08 19.01
C HIS A 52 3.76 22.43 19.23
N ASP A 53 3.18 22.65 20.41
CA ASP A 53 2.36 23.82 20.77
C ASP A 53 1.33 24.15 19.67
N ALA A 54 0.67 23.10 19.15
CA ALA A 54 -0.21 23.17 17.99
C ALA A 54 -1.67 23.07 18.43
N THR A 55 -2.48 24.05 18.00
CA THR A 55 -3.95 24.02 18.14
C THR A 55 -4.56 23.79 16.77
N VAL A 56 -5.26 22.67 16.59
CA VAL A 56 -5.94 22.29 15.35
C VAL A 56 -7.34 21.79 15.66
N THR A 57 -8.28 22.01 14.75
CA THR A 57 -9.67 21.53 14.87
C THR A 57 -10.04 20.53 13.76
N GLU A 58 -9.12 20.25 12.85
CA GLU A 58 -9.30 19.32 11.74
C GLU A 58 -8.29 18.18 11.86
N GLY A 59 -8.72 16.95 11.60
CA GLY A 59 -7.86 15.78 11.63
C GLY A 59 -8.21 14.73 10.59
N CYS A 60 -7.20 14.05 10.05
CA CYS A 60 -7.38 12.81 9.29
C CYS A 60 -6.33 11.78 9.65
N ILE A 61 -6.74 10.58 10.08
CA ILE A 61 -5.82 9.51 10.48
C ILE A 61 -6.06 8.29 9.61
N ALA A 62 -5.01 7.87 8.91
CA ALA A 62 -4.97 6.63 8.15
C ALA A 62 -4.59 5.47 9.09
N ILE A 63 -5.33 4.37 9.04
CA ILE A 63 -5.14 3.21 9.92
C ILE A 63 -5.09 1.92 9.08
N ALA A 64 -4.12 1.07 9.37
CA ALA A 64 -3.92 -0.22 8.71
C ALA A 64 -4.93 -1.29 9.20
N CYS A 65 -6.23 -1.01 9.05
CA CYS A 65 -7.32 -1.97 9.19
C CYS A 65 -8.55 -1.53 8.36
N PRO A 66 -9.55 -2.41 8.17
CA PRO A 66 -10.80 -2.04 7.52
C PRO A 66 -11.59 -1.03 8.35
N ILE A 67 -12.04 0.05 7.70
CA ILE A 67 -12.90 1.07 8.32
C ILE A 67 -14.33 0.85 7.82
N THR A 68 -15.21 0.36 8.70
CA THR A 68 -16.59 -0.05 8.32
C THR A 68 -17.69 0.74 9.03
N GLY A 69 -17.33 1.61 9.98
CA GLY A 69 -18.26 2.42 10.75
C GLY A 69 -17.52 3.22 11.82
N ASP A 70 -18.27 3.66 12.84
CA ASP A 70 -17.72 4.49 13.93
C ASP A 70 -16.67 3.77 14.79
N TRP A 71 -16.89 2.47 15.05
CA TRP A 71 -15.99 1.66 15.85
C TRP A 71 -14.81 1.16 15.01
N VAL A 72 -13.60 1.55 15.41
CA VAL A 72 -12.35 1.14 14.79
C VAL A 72 -11.66 0.14 15.72
N ALA A 73 -11.37 -1.05 15.22
CA ALA A 73 -10.60 -2.06 15.93
C ALA A 73 -9.35 -2.40 15.12
N MET A 74 -8.16 -2.16 15.69
CA MET A 74 -6.91 -2.46 15.01
C MET A 74 -6.65 -3.98 15.00
N THR A 75 -6.23 -4.51 13.86
CA THR A 75 -5.95 -5.95 13.71
C THR A 75 -4.65 -6.37 14.39
N ASN A 76 -3.66 -5.47 14.42
CA ASN A 76 -2.29 -5.73 14.87
C ASN A 76 -1.90 -4.95 16.14
N HIS A 77 -2.86 -4.32 16.81
CA HIS A 77 -2.66 -3.62 18.09
C HIS A 77 -3.94 -3.71 18.94
N THR A 78 -3.84 -3.51 20.25
CA THR A 78 -4.98 -3.59 21.19
C THR A 78 -5.87 -2.34 21.19
N TRP A 79 -5.53 -1.30 20.42
CA TRP A 79 -6.32 -0.09 20.39
C TRP A 79 -7.61 -0.32 19.60
N ALA A 80 -8.72 0.03 20.25
CA ALA A 80 -10.02 0.14 19.64
C ALA A 80 -10.72 1.37 20.21
N PHE A 81 -11.47 2.09 19.37
CA PHE A 81 -12.08 3.36 19.75
C PHE A 81 -13.27 3.70 18.86
N SER A 82 -14.15 4.58 19.37
CA SER A 82 -15.17 5.26 18.57
C SER A 82 -14.56 6.52 17.94
N THR A 83 -14.75 6.69 16.64
CA THR A 83 -14.30 7.88 15.91
C THR A 83 -15.00 9.13 16.44
N GLU A 84 -16.31 9.07 16.66
CA GLU A 84 -17.10 10.18 17.17
C GLU A 84 -16.74 10.54 18.63
N GLU A 85 -16.42 9.55 19.47
CA GLU A 85 -15.94 9.79 20.82
C GLU A 85 -14.59 10.50 20.81
N MET A 86 -13.62 10.00 20.02
CA MET A 86 -12.30 10.62 19.88
C MET A 86 -12.41 12.06 19.35
N ARG A 87 -13.27 12.30 18.36
CA ARG A 87 -13.54 13.63 17.81
C ARG A 87 -14.00 14.61 18.89
N LYS A 88 -14.97 14.20 19.71
CA LYS A 88 -15.49 15.03 20.82
C LYS A 88 -14.43 15.27 21.89
N ASN A 89 -13.70 14.23 22.29
CA ASN A 89 -12.68 14.32 23.34
C ASN A 89 -11.54 15.27 22.95
N LEU A 90 -11.15 15.27 21.67
CA LEU A 90 -10.10 16.14 21.14
C LEU A 90 -10.61 17.54 20.75
N GLY A 91 -11.93 17.75 20.70
CA GLY A 91 -12.52 19.03 20.31
C GLY A 91 -12.37 19.34 18.83
N PHE A 92 -12.39 18.33 17.96
CA PHE A 92 -12.28 18.50 16.52
C PHE A 92 -13.63 18.79 15.88
N ASP A 93 -13.65 19.74 14.94
CA ASP A 93 -14.79 20.02 14.07
C ASP A 93 -14.95 18.86 13.07
N HIS A 94 -13.83 18.43 12.45
CA HIS A 94 -13.77 17.29 11.56
C HIS A 94 -12.68 16.30 11.99
N LEU A 95 -13.03 15.01 12.09
CA LEU A 95 -12.08 13.91 12.26
C LEU A 95 -12.41 12.80 11.29
N GLU A 96 -11.58 12.63 10.28
CA GLU A 96 -11.68 11.56 9.29
C GLU A 96 -10.79 10.39 9.72
N ILE A 97 -11.36 9.19 9.81
CA ILE A 97 -10.58 7.96 9.94
C ILE A 97 -10.71 7.18 8.64
N ILE A 98 -9.59 6.91 7.99
CA ILE A 98 -9.55 6.22 6.70
C ILE A 98 -8.61 5.02 6.76
N ASN A 99 -8.78 4.09 5.84
CA ASN A 99 -7.84 2.99 5.69
C ASN A 99 -6.48 3.50 5.14
N ASP A 100 -5.38 2.82 5.49
CA ASP A 100 -4.02 3.15 5.05
C ASP A 100 -3.85 3.19 3.52
N PHE A 101 -4.39 2.22 2.78
CA PHE A 101 -4.37 2.22 1.33
C PHE A 101 -5.31 3.26 0.70
N THR A 102 -6.38 3.63 1.41
CA THR A 102 -7.20 4.79 1.02
C THR A 102 -6.34 6.05 1.06
N ALA A 103 -5.58 6.27 2.14
CA ALA A 103 -4.66 7.39 2.26
C ALA A 103 -3.59 7.35 1.16
N VAL A 104 -2.88 6.22 0.98
CA VAL A 104 -1.86 6.09 -0.08
C VAL A 104 -2.44 6.41 -1.47
N SER A 105 -3.67 5.97 -1.77
CA SER A 105 -4.33 6.34 -3.01
C SER A 105 -4.53 7.85 -3.12
N MET A 106 -5.07 8.50 -2.08
CA MET A 106 -5.29 9.95 -2.06
C MET A 106 -4.01 10.78 -2.13
N ALA A 107 -2.84 10.19 -1.87
CA ALA A 107 -1.55 10.85 -2.08
C ALA A 107 -1.17 10.99 -3.55
N ILE A 108 -1.65 10.11 -4.44
CA ILE A 108 -1.21 10.03 -5.85
C ILE A 108 -1.35 11.36 -6.60
N PRO A 109 -2.48 12.09 -6.51
CA PRO A 109 -2.62 13.39 -7.17
C PRO A 109 -1.62 14.46 -6.66
N MET A 110 -1.04 14.26 -5.48
CA MET A 110 -0.08 15.17 -4.86
C MET A 110 1.39 14.81 -5.15
N LEU A 111 1.65 13.68 -5.81
CA LEU A 111 3.01 13.23 -6.12
C LEU A 111 3.57 13.95 -7.35
N ASN A 112 4.84 14.30 -7.30
CA ASN A 112 5.58 14.83 -8.44
C ASN A 112 6.49 13.74 -9.04
N LYS A 113 7.19 14.07 -10.14
CA LYS A 113 8.07 13.11 -10.84
C LYS A 113 9.24 12.61 -9.97
N ASP A 114 9.71 13.39 -9.01
CA ASP A 114 10.81 12.99 -8.12
C ASP A 114 10.37 11.95 -7.09
N HIS A 115 9.06 11.83 -6.86
CA HIS A 115 8.47 10.83 -5.97
C HIS A 115 8.15 9.51 -6.67
N LEU A 116 8.44 9.37 -7.97
CA LEU A 116 7.98 8.27 -8.80
C LEU A 116 9.12 7.66 -9.62
N ILE A 117 9.17 6.33 -9.65
CA ILE A 117 10.05 5.58 -10.56
C ILE A 117 9.17 4.83 -11.55
N GLN A 118 9.29 5.14 -12.85
CA GLN A 118 8.47 4.53 -13.89
C GLN A 118 8.97 3.16 -14.33
N PHE A 119 8.04 2.23 -14.57
CA PHE A 119 8.23 0.88 -15.09
C PHE A 119 7.37 0.66 -16.35
N GLY A 120 7.83 1.20 -17.48
CA GLY A 120 7.15 1.09 -18.78
C GLY A 120 5.90 1.96 -18.93
N GLY A 121 5.20 1.78 -20.05
CA GLY A 121 4.05 2.60 -20.45
C GLY A 121 4.44 4.00 -20.94
N GLY A 122 3.42 4.77 -21.33
CA GLY A 122 3.56 6.16 -21.77
C GLY A 122 3.34 7.16 -20.64
N GLU A 123 2.62 8.24 -20.93
CA GLU A 123 2.16 9.21 -19.93
C GLU A 123 0.73 8.87 -19.47
N PRO A 124 0.35 9.21 -18.23
CA PRO A 124 -0.99 8.95 -17.74
C PRO A 124 -2.02 9.81 -18.49
N VAL A 125 -3.20 9.26 -18.72
CA VAL A 125 -4.32 10.02 -19.28
C VAL A 125 -5.05 10.74 -18.14
N GLU A 126 -5.01 12.07 -18.16
CA GLU A 126 -5.57 12.91 -17.09
C GLU A 126 -7.05 12.58 -16.80
N GLY A 127 -7.39 12.50 -15.51
CA GLY A 127 -8.74 12.21 -15.03
C GLY A 127 -9.24 10.77 -15.28
N LYS A 128 -8.43 9.88 -15.85
CA LYS A 128 -8.79 8.46 -15.98
C LYS A 128 -8.56 7.70 -14.67
N PRO A 129 -9.22 6.54 -14.49
CA PRO A 129 -9.05 5.73 -13.29
C PRO A 129 -7.59 5.36 -13.04
N ILE A 130 -7.25 5.20 -11.76
CA ILE A 130 -5.93 4.79 -11.28
C ILE A 130 -6.13 3.54 -10.41
N ALA A 131 -5.20 2.59 -10.52
CA ALA A 131 -5.06 1.52 -9.52
C ALA A 131 -3.83 1.79 -8.66
N VAL A 132 -3.92 1.49 -7.37
CA VAL A 132 -2.76 1.42 -6.47
C VAL A 132 -2.77 0.10 -5.72
N TYR A 133 -1.61 -0.53 -5.63
CA TYR A 133 -1.44 -1.77 -4.89
C TYR A 133 -0.04 -1.84 -4.29
N GLY A 134 0.18 -2.64 -3.26
CA GLY A 134 1.51 -2.71 -2.66
C GLY A 134 1.69 -3.90 -1.75
N ALA A 135 2.84 -4.54 -1.90
CA ALA A 135 3.25 -5.69 -1.10
C ALA A 135 4.10 -5.23 0.09
N GLY A 136 3.60 -5.47 1.30
CA GLY A 136 4.24 -5.19 2.58
C GLY A 136 4.12 -6.41 3.49
N THR A 137 3.60 -6.21 4.71
CA THR A 137 3.16 -7.35 5.54
C THR A 137 2.00 -8.12 4.90
N GLY A 138 1.11 -7.40 4.20
CA GLY A 138 0.05 -7.95 3.36
C GLY A 138 0.07 -7.39 1.94
N LEU A 139 -1.06 -7.46 1.24
CA LEU A 139 -1.26 -6.90 -0.10
C LEU A 139 -2.47 -5.96 -0.09
N GLY A 140 -2.21 -4.65 -0.04
CA GLY A 140 -3.28 -3.66 -0.16
C GLY A 140 -3.60 -3.32 -1.61
N VAL A 141 -4.86 -2.98 -1.87
CA VAL A 141 -5.35 -2.52 -3.19
C VAL A 141 -6.38 -1.42 -2.99
N SER A 142 -6.27 -0.35 -3.77
CA SER A 142 -7.30 0.68 -3.88
C SER A 142 -7.33 1.24 -5.30
N HIS A 143 -8.41 1.93 -5.67
CA HIS A 143 -8.51 2.64 -6.93
C HIS A 143 -8.86 4.11 -6.69
N LEU A 144 -8.55 4.98 -7.65
CA LEU A 144 -9.06 6.35 -7.69
C LEU A 144 -9.80 6.59 -8.98
N VAL A 145 -10.90 7.34 -8.88
CA VAL A 145 -11.62 7.87 -10.03
C VAL A 145 -11.80 9.38 -9.87
N HIS A 146 -11.70 10.10 -10.98
CA HIS A 146 -11.90 11.55 -10.98
C HIS A 146 -13.35 11.89 -11.36
N VAL A 147 -14.10 12.46 -10.42
CA VAL A 147 -15.52 12.80 -10.58
C VAL A 147 -15.73 14.20 -10.04
N ASP A 148 -16.31 15.08 -10.86
CA ASP A 148 -16.71 16.44 -10.45
C ASP A 148 -15.57 17.26 -9.78
N LYS A 149 -14.38 17.22 -10.41
CA LYS A 149 -13.14 17.88 -9.93
C LYS A 149 -12.59 17.32 -8.61
N ARG A 150 -12.96 16.08 -8.27
CA ARG A 150 -12.54 15.40 -7.05
C ARG A 150 -11.99 14.03 -7.37
N TRP A 151 -10.95 13.64 -6.65
CA TRP A 151 -10.49 12.27 -6.63
C TRP A 151 -11.27 11.50 -5.58
N ILE A 152 -11.91 10.42 -5.99
CA ILE A 152 -12.68 9.53 -5.12
C ILE A 152 -11.91 8.23 -4.99
N SER A 153 -11.48 7.91 -3.77
CA SER A 153 -10.89 6.61 -3.44
C SER A 153 -11.97 5.54 -3.38
N LEU A 154 -11.70 4.41 -4.02
CA LEU A 154 -12.52 3.21 -4.02
C LEU A 154 -11.77 2.13 -3.25
N PRO A 155 -11.96 2.04 -1.92
CA PRO A 155 -11.29 1.05 -1.09
C PRO A 155 -11.82 -0.35 -1.36
N GLY A 156 -11.03 -1.37 -1.00
CA GLY A 156 -11.46 -2.75 -1.01
C GLY A 156 -10.37 -3.72 -0.60
N GLU A 157 -10.73 -5.01 -0.53
CA GLU A 157 -9.85 -6.10 -0.11
C GLU A 157 -9.26 -6.85 -1.31
N GLY A 158 -8.81 -6.10 -2.32
CA GLY A 158 -8.38 -6.64 -3.61
C GLY A 158 -7.18 -7.58 -3.52
N GLY A 159 -6.39 -7.52 -2.43
CA GLY A 159 -5.29 -8.47 -2.20
C GLY A 159 -5.75 -9.88 -1.81
N HIS A 160 -7.01 -10.03 -1.41
CA HIS A 160 -7.59 -11.31 -0.98
C HIS A 160 -8.30 -12.07 -2.11
N VAL A 161 -8.27 -11.58 -3.35
CA VAL A 161 -8.73 -12.35 -4.52
C VAL A 161 -7.85 -13.58 -4.74
N ASP A 162 -8.34 -14.58 -5.46
CA ASP A 162 -7.61 -15.82 -5.74
C ASP A 162 -6.26 -15.56 -6.44
N PHE A 163 -5.24 -16.33 -6.07
CA PHE A 163 -3.99 -16.38 -6.82
C PHE A 163 -4.24 -16.99 -8.22
N ALA A 164 -3.83 -16.26 -9.27
CA ALA A 164 -4.02 -16.65 -10.66
C ALA A 164 -2.69 -17.09 -11.31
N PRO A 165 -2.25 -18.35 -11.15
CA PRO A 165 -1.03 -18.87 -11.76
C PRO A 165 -1.12 -18.87 -13.30
N ASN A 166 -0.01 -18.64 -14.00
CA ASN A 166 0.03 -18.63 -15.48
C ASN A 166 1.00 -19.66 -16.10
N SER A 167 1.58 -20.54 -15.29
CA SER A 167 2.52 -21.57 -15.74
C SER A 167 2.31 -22.86 -14.96
N GLU A 168 2.84 -23.98 -15.46
CA GLU A 168 2.79 -25.26 -14.76
C GLU A 168 3.51 -25.19 -13.40
N GLU A 169 4.66 -24.53 -13.34
CA GLU A 169 5.41 -24.32 -12.08
C GLU A 169 4.60 -23.53 -11.05
N GLU A 170 3.94 -22.45 -11.48
CA GLU A 170 3.06 -21.70 -10.58
C GLU A 170 1.80 -22.47 -10.19
N GLY A 171 1.31 -23.35 -11.07
CA GLY A 171 0.25 -24.29 -10.77
C GLY A 171 0.66 -25.26 -9.65
N ILE A 172 1.88 -25.80 -9.71
CA ILE A 172 2.43 -26.65 -8.62
C ILE A 172 2.54 -25.85 -7.32
N ILE A 173 3.04 -24.61 -7.37
CA ILE A 173 3.11 -23.73 -6.19
C ILE A 173 1.72 -23.49 -5.60
N LEU A 174 0.70 -23.22 -6.43
CA LEU A 174 -0.67 -23.06 -5.96
C LEU A 174 -1.14 -24.30 -5.20
N GLU A 175 -0.89 -25.50 -5.73
CA GLU A 175 -1.30 -26.77 -5.10
C GLU A 175 -0.58 -27.02 -3.78
N GLU A 176 0.73 -26.78 -3.71
CA GLU A 176 1.51 -26.90 -2.47
C GLU A 176 0.98 -25.97 -1.37
N LEU A 177 0.67 -24.70 -1.71
CA LEU A 177 0.10 -23.76 -0.76
C LEU A 177 -1.32 -24.17 -0.36
N ARG A 178 -2.16 -24.57 -1.33
CA ARG A 178 -3.55 -24.97 -1.09
C ARG A 178 -3.65 -26.15 -0.13
N ALA A 179 -2.74 -27.12 -0.23
CA ALA A 179 -2.69 -28.26 0.68
C ALA A 179 -2.43 -27.86 2.15
N GLU A 180 -1.74 -26.74 2.39
CA GLU A 180 -1.43 -26.26 3.75
C GLU A 180 -2.51 -25.34 4.33
N ILE A 181 -3.06 -24.43 3.53
CA ILE A 181 -3.87 -23.30 4.05
C ILE A 181 -5.29 -23.22 3.47
N GLY A 182 -5.63 -24.06 2.48
CA GLY A 182 -6.90 -23.97 1.77
C GLY A 182 -6.93 -22.84 0.76
N HIS A 183 -7.57 -21.71 1.07
CA HIS A 183 -7.67 -20.58 0.14
C HIS A 183 -6.32 -19.89 -0.05
N VAL A 184 -5.88 -19.78 -1.30
CA VAL A 184 -4.62 -19.12 -1.68
C VAL A 184 -4.95 -17.82 -2.41
N SER A 185 -4.94 -16.71 -1.66
CA SER A 185 -5.11 -15.38 -2.24
C SER A 185 -3.85 -14.85 -2.90
N ALA A 186 -3.96 -13.77 -3.68
CA ALA A 186 -2.81 -13.03 -4.21
C ALA A 186 -1.85 -12.59 -3.10
N GLU A 187 -2.35 -12.14 -1.94
CA GLU A 187 -1.54 -11.80 -0.77
C GLU A 187 -0.63 -12.94 -0.29
N ARG A 188 -1.08 -14.20 -0.43
CA ARG A 188 -0.30 -15.38 -0.01
C ARG A 188 0.99 -15.57 -0.81
N VAL A 189 1.13 -14.87 -1.94
CA VAL A 189 2.35 -14.89 -2.77
C VAL A 189 2.94 -13.48 -2.99
N LEU A 190 2.16 -12.41 -2.84
CA LEU A 190 2.57 -11.01 -3.02
C LEU A 190 2.62 -10.23 -1.70
N SER A 191 3.42 -10.71 -0.76
CA SER A 191 3.71 -10.03 0.51
C SER A 191 5.08 -10.48 1.03
N GLY A 192 5.57 -9.89 2.13
CA GLY A 192 6.74 -10.39 2.84
C GLY A 192 6.59 -11.87 3.22
N PRO A 193 5.52 -12.27 3.94
CA PRO A 193 5.20 -13.69 4.15
C PRO A 193 5.01 -14.46 2.84
N GLY A 194 4.49 -13.82 1.80
CA GLY A 194 4.33 -14.40 0.46
C GLY A 194 5.65 -14.83 -0.20
N LEU A 195 6.74 -14.08 0.01
CA LEU A 195 8.08 -14.50 -0.44
C LEU A 195 8.54 -15.80 0.23
N VAL A 196 8.25 -15.95 1.52
CA VAL A 196 8.56 -17.18 2.27
C VAL A 196 7.70 -18.34 1.76
N ASN A 197 6.41 -18.09 1.46
CA ASN A 197 5.53 -19.09 0.88
C ASN A 197 6.03 -19.55 -0.50
N LEU A 198 6.42 -18.63 -1.38
CA LEU A 198 7.02 -18.94 -2.68
C LEU A 198 8.29 -19.79 -2.51
N TYR A 199 9.23 -19.35 -1.66
CA TYR A 199 10.45 -20.11 -1.36
C TYR A 199 10.13 -21.54 -0.87
N ARG A 200 9.24 -21.67 0.12
CA ARG A 200 8.87 -22.98 0.70
C ARG A 200 8.25 -23.90 -0.36
N ALA A 201 7.34 -23.38 -1.19
CA ALA A 201 6.69 -24.15 -2.24
C ALA A 201 7.68 -24.60 -3.32
N ILE A 202 8.62 -23.73 -3.73
CA ILE A 202 9.70 -24.08 -4.66
C ILE A 202 10.54 -25.25 -4.12
N VAL A 203 11.02 -25.13 -2.88
CA VAL A 203 11.85 -26.18 -2.25
C VAL A 203 11.09 -27.52 -2.16
N LYS A 204 9.81 -27.48 -1.79
CA LYS A 204 8.96 -28.68 -1.69
C LYS A 204 8.68 -29.31 -3.05
N SER A 205 8.42 -28.50 -4.07
CA SER A 205 8.19 -28.97 -5.44
C SER A 205 9.38 -29.75 -6.01
N ASP A 206 10.57 -29.49 -5.48
CA ASP A 206 11.83 -30.18 -5.80
C ASP A 206 12.15 -31.34 -4.83
N GLY A 207 11.17 -31.77 -4.02
CA GLY A 207 11.30 -32.88 -3.08
C GLY A 207 12.24 -32.62 -1.89
N ARG A 208 12.58 -31.35 -1.62
CA ARG A 208 13.47 -30.94 -0.52
C ARG A 208 12.69 -30.38 0.68
N LEU A 209 13.38 -30.23 1.81
CA LEU A 209 12.84 -29.63 3.03
C LEU A 209 13.26 -28.15 3.14
N PRO A 210 12.31 -27.20 3.26
CA PRO A 210 12.65 -25.80 3.40
C PRO A 210 13.20 -25.45 4.79
N GLU A 211 14.13 -24.52 4.83
CA GLU A 211 14.55 -23.86 6.07
C GLU A 211 13.43 -22.93 6.59
N ASN A 212 13.48 -22.60 7.89
CA ASN A 212 12.56 -21.63 8.50
C ASN A 212 13.03 -20.19 8.28
N LEU A 213 12.99 -19.72 7.02
CA LEU A 213 13.42 -18.38 6.64
C LEU A 213 12.38 -17.31 6.98
N GLN A 214 12.87 -16.11 7.30
CA GLN A 214 12.08 -14.89 7.37
C GLN A 214 12.03 -14.17 6.01
N PRO A 215 11.08 -13.25 5.79
CA PRO A 215 10.99 -12.50 4.52
C PRO A 215 12.30 -11.81 4.12
N LYS A 216 13.02 -11.25 5.11
CA LYS A 216 14.30 -10.57 4.89
C LYS A 216 15.38 -11.52 4.38
N ASP A 217 15.44 -12.73 4.94
CA ASP A 217 16.41 -13.76 4.52
C ASP A 217 16.23 -14.11 3.04
N VAL A 218 14.98 -14.24 2.57
CA VAL A 218 14.69 -14.52 1.15
C VAL A 218 15.21 -13.41 0.26
N THR A 219 14.95 -12.14 0.61
CA THR A 219 15.45 -11.00 -0.18
C THR A 219 16.97 -10.89 -0.15
N GLU A 220 17.60 -11.03 1.03
CA GLU A 220 19.07 -10.90 1.17
C GLU A 220 19.79 -12.01 0.42
N ARG A 221 19.40 -13.27 0.62
CA ARG A 221 20.04 -14.41 -0.06
C ARG A 221 19.82 -14.40 -1.58
N ALA A 222 18.72 -13.80 -2.06
CA ALA A 222 18.48 -13.60 -3.49
C ALA A 222 19.38 -12.52 -4.10
N LEU A 223 19.60 -11.41 -3.38
CA LEU A 223 20.45 -10.29 -3.82
C LEU A 223 21.93 -10.65 -3.78
N ASP A 224 22.35 -11.43 -2.78
CA ASP A 224 23.73 -11.92 -2.64
C ASP A 224 24.05 -13.10 -3.57
N ASP A 225 23.07 -13.57 -4.36
CA ASP A 225 23.14 -14.77 -5.20
C ASP A 225 23.57 -16.04 -4.42
N ALA A 226 23.26 -16.07 -3.13
CA ALA A 226 23.68 -17.12 -2.19
C ALA A 226 22.70 -18.29 -2.11
N CYS A 227 21.48 -18.15 -2.63
CA CYS A 227 20.45 -19.20 -2.63
C CYS A 227 19.59 -19.16 -3.90
N ILE A 228 19.70 -20.20 -4.72
CA ILE A 228 18.95 -20.33 -5.98
C ILE A 228 17.42 -20.32 -5.76
N ASP A 229 16.93 -20.91 -4.67
CA ASP A 229 15.50 -20.97 -4.35
C ASP A 229 14.97 -19.59 -3.96
N CYS A 230 15.74 -18.83 -3.18
CA CYS A 230 15.39 -17.45 -2.80
C CYS A 230 15.38 -16.54 -4.03
N ARG A 231 16.39 -16.68 -4.92
CA ARG A 231 16.44 -15.95 -6.18
C ARG A 231 15.26 -16.30 -7.09
N ARG A 232 14.84 -17.58 -7.15
CA ARG A 232 13.65 -18.00 -7.89
C ARG A 232 12.37 -17.43 -7.28
N ALA A 233 12.22 -17.48 -5.96
CA ALA A 233 11.08 -16.89 -5.25
C ALA A 233 10.94 -15.40 -5.54
N LEU A 234 12.03 -14.64 -5.46
CA LEU A 234 12.03 -13.20 -5.75
C LEU A 234 11.75 -12.91 -7.24
N SER A 235 12.23 -13.76 -8.14
CA SER A 235 11.94 -13.65 -9.58
C SER A 235 10.45 -13.87 -9.89
N LEU A 236 9.85 -14.93 -9.33
CA LEU A 236 8.43 -15.21 -9.47
C LEU A 236 7.58 -14.12 -8.86
N PHE A 237 7.93 -13.64 -7.67
CA PHE A 237 7.28 -12.51 -7.02
C PHE A 237 7.17 -11.31 -7.97
N CYS A 238 8.27 -10.93 -8.63
CA CYS A 238 8.27 -9.78 -9.55
C CYS A 238 7.33 -9.98 -10.74
N VAL A 239 7.31 -11.17 -11.35
CA VAL A 239 6.42 -11.48 -12.49
C VAL A 239 4.95 -11.56 -12.07
N ILE A 240 4.65 -12.18 -10.92
CA ILE A 240 3.30 -12.25 -10.34
C ILE A 240 2.81 -10.84 -10.02
N MET A 241 3.66 -9.98 -9.45
CA MET A 241 3.33 -8.58 -9.13
C MET A 241 2.94 -7.83 -10.39
N GLY A 242 3.70 -8.01 -11.48
CA GLY A 242 3.37 -7.47 -12.80
C GLY A 242 2.01 -7.94 -13.29
N ARG A 243 1.77 -9.25 -13.32
CA ARG A 243 0.50 -9.82 -13.77
C ARG A 243 -0.69 -9.33 -12.97
N PHE A 244 -0.54 -9.22 -11.66
CA PHE A 244 -1.57 -8.71 -10.77
C PHE A 244 -1.91 -7.25 -11.09
N GLY A 245 -0.90 -6.38 -11.21
CA GLY A 245 -1.09 -4.99 -11.65
C GLY A 245 -1.77 -4.89 -13.02
N GLY A 246 -1.40 -5.74 -13.97
CA GLY A 246 -2.04 -5.79 -15.28
C GLY A 246 -3.51 -6.23 -15.23
N ASN A 247 -3.88 -7.10 -14.29
CA ASN A 247 -5.28 -7.48 -14.06
C ASN A 247 -6.09 -6.31 -13.51
N LEU A 248 -5.55 -5.56 -12.54
CA LEU A 248 -6.19 -4.34 -12.02
C LEU A 248 -6.40 -3.31 -13.15
N ALA A 249 -5.39 -3.14 -14.00
CA ALA A 249 -5.46 -2.20 -15.11
C ALA A 249 -6.57 -2.53 -16.11
N LEU A 250 -6.74 -3.82 -16.43
CA LEU A 250 -7.84 -4.29 -17.29
C LEU A 250 -9.20 -4.15 -16.62
N ASN A 251 -9.29 -4.42 -15.32
CA ASN A 251 -10.57 -4.48 -14.61
C ASN A 251 -11.28 -3.12 -14.54
N LEU A 252 -10.52 -2.03 -14.36
CA LEU A 252 -11.08 -0.69 -14.23
C LEU A 252 -10.58 0.31 -15.29
N ALA A 253 -9.93 -0.18 -16.35
CA ALA A 253 -9.40 0.64 -17.44
C ALA A 253 -8.53 1.80 -16.93
N THR A 254 -7.50 1.48 -16.14
CA THR A 254 -6.75 2.47 -15.36
C THR A 254 -5.71 3.23 -16.17
N PHE A 255 -6.15 3.94 -17.20
CA PHE A 255 -5.29 4.76 -18.06
C PHE A 255 -4.66 5.96 -17.34
N GLY A 256 -5.14 6.31 -16.14
CA GLY A 256 -4.48 7.29 -15.26
C GLY A 256 -3.20 6.76 -14.63
N GLY A 257 -2.93 5.45 -14.78
CA GLY A 257 -1.73 4.79 -14.32
C GLY A 257 -1.99 3.72 -13.26
N VAL A 258 -0.97 2.91 -13.03
CA VAL A 258 -0.92 1.90 -11.98
C VAL A 258 0.23 2.22 -11.05
N TYR A 259 -0.04 2.32 -9.76
CA TYR A 259 0.95 2.73 -8.77
C TYR A 259 1.24 1.58 -7.81
N ILE A 260 2.52 1.37 -7.53
CA ILE A 260 3.01 0.43 -6.54
C ILE A 260 3.35 1.24 -5.29
N ALA A 261 2.60 1.04 -4.22
CA ALA A 261 2.90 1.63 -2.93
C ALA A 261 4.20 1.04 -2.36
N GLY A 262 5.05 1.90 -1.80
CA GLY A 262 6.30 1.49 -1.16
C GLY A 262 6.05 0.50 -0.02
N GLY A 263 6.75 -0.63 -0.07
CA GLY A 263 6.67 -1.71 0.90
C GLY A 263 7.98 -2.48 0.92
N ILE A 264 7.97 -3.74 0.50
CA ILE A 264 9.20 -4.52 0.40
C ILE A 264 10.02 -4.20 -0.87
N VAL A 265 9.36 -3.75 -1.95
CA VAL A 265 9.99 -3.53 -3.27
C VAL A 265 11.20 -2.58 -3.26
N PRO A 266 11.18 -1.41 -2.58
CA PRO A 266 12.33 -0.51 -2.56
C PRO A 266 13.64 -1.15 -2.07
N ARG A 267 13.56 -2.23 -1.26
CA ARG A 267 14.74 -2.93 -0.71
C ARG A 267 15.49 -3.77 -1.75
N PHE A 268 14.84 -4.10 -2.86
CA PHE A 268 15.41 -4.88 -3.96
C PHE A 268 15.15 -4.20 -5.31
N LEU A 269 15.18 -2.86 -5.33
CA LEU A 269 14.81 -2.05 -6.49
C LEU A 269 15.57 -2.43 -7.77
N ASP A 270 16.88 -2.65 -7.69
CA ASP A 270 17.69 -2.99 -8.86
C ASP A 270 17.34 -4.38 -9.41
N PHE A 271 17.09 -5.35 -8.53
CA PHE A 271 16.58 -6.66 -8.91
C PHE A 271 15.20 -6.53 -9.57
N PHE A 272 14.31 -5.72 -9.01
CA PHE A 272 12.99 -5.47 -9.54
C PHE A 272 13.03 -4.81 -10.93
N ARG A 273 13.93 -3.84 -11.15
CA ARG A 273 14.18 -3.22 -12.47
C ARG A 273 14.68 -4.23 -13.50
N ALA A 274 15.56 -5.15 -13.10
CA ALA A 274 16.09 -6.20 -13.97
C ALA A 274 15.14 -7.38 -14.18
N SER A 275 14.01 -7.41 -13.46
CA SER A 275 13.08 -8.54 -13.45
C SER A 275 12.14 -8.57 -14.66
N GLY A 276 11.37 -9.65 -14.77
CA GLY A 276 10.28 -9.79 -15.74
C GLY A 276 8.99 -9.01 -15.39
N PHE A 277 9.00 -8.09 -14.42
CA PHE A 277 7.81 -7.37 -13.93
C PHE A 277 6.96 -6.79 -15.07
N ARG A 278 7.56 -5.96 -15.94
CA ARG A 278 6.81 -5.30 -17.02
C ARG A 278 6.30 -6.30 -18.06
N GLY A 279 7.09 -7.35 -18.33
CA GLY A 279 6.65 -8.47 -19.17
C GLY A 279 5.40 -9.15 -18.60
N GLY A 280 5.37 -9.43 -17.29
CA GLY A 280 4.21 -9.99 -16.60
C GLY A 280 2.99 -9.06 -16.63
N PHE A 281 3.20 -7.74 -16.51
CA PHE A 281 2.12 -6.74 -16.61
C PHE A 281 1.43 -6.77 -17.98
N GLU A 282 2.21 -6.83 -19.05
CA GLU A 282 1.72 -6.78 -20.43
C GLU A 282 1.29 -8.15 -21.01
N ASP A 283 1.56 -9.25 -20.31
CA ASP A 283 1.20 -10.61 -20.74
C ASP A 283 -0.31 -10.88 -20.62
N LYS A 284 -1.08 -10.26 -21.53
CA LYS A 284 -2.55 -10.27 -21.59
C LYS A 284 -3.09 -10.73 -22.95
N GLY A 285 -2.29 -11.50 -23.69
CA GLY A 285 -2.64 -12.00 -25.03
C GLY A 285 -3.08 -10.88 -25.98
N ARG A 286 -4.26 -10.99 -26.59
CA ARG A 286 -4.80 -9.95 -27.50
C ARG A 286 -5.06 -8.60 -26.82
N PHE A 287 -5.12 -8.55 -25.48
CA PHE A 287 -5.24 -7.31 -24.71
C PHE A 287 -3.88 -6.72 -24.32
N LYS A 288 -2.75 -7.28 -24.78
CA LYS A 288 -1.43 -6.68 -24.55
C LYS A 288 -1.39 -5.21 -24.96
N ALA A 289 -1.90 -4.90 -26.17
CA ALA A 289 -1.94 -3.53 -26.68
C ALA A 289 -2.84 -2.59 -25.85
N TYR A 290 -3.79 -3.13 -25.07
CA TYR A 290 -4.64 -2.32 -24.19
C TYR A 290 -3.87 -1.77 -22.98
N VAL A 291 -2.96 -2.56 -22.42
CA VAL A 291 -2.19 -2.21 -21.21
C VAL A 291 -0.78 -1.69 -21.51
N GLN A 292 -0.28 -1.88 -22.73
CA GLN A 292 1.10 -1.52 -23.10
C GLN A 292 1.44 -0.05 -22.85
N ASP A 293 0.48 0.86 -23.01
CA ASP A 293 0.69 2.30 -22.87
C ASP A 293 0.33 2.81 -21.47
N ILE A 294 -0.25 1.96 -20.61
CA ILE A 294 -0.58 2.31 -19.22
C ILE A 294 0.72 2.39 -18.42
N PRO A 295 1.06 3.56 -17.85
CA PRO A 295 2.27 3.69 -17.06
C PRO A 295 2.14 2.96 -15.72
N VAL A 296 3.25 2.38 -15.28
CA VAL A 296 3.38 1.87 -13.92
C VAL A 296 4.41 2.70 -13.18
N TYR A 297 4.12 3.08 -11.94
CA TYR A 297 5.06 3.82 -11.09
C TYR A 297 5.25 3.14 -9.75
N LEU A 298 6.49 3.05 -9.27
CA LEU A 298 6.78 2.80 -7.86
C LEU A 298 6.80 4.16 -7.12
N ILE A 299 6.00 4.27 -6.06
CA ILE A 299 6.00 5.43 -5.18
C ILE A 299 7.21 5.33 -4.25
N VAL A 300 8.09 6.33 -4.30
CA VAL A 300 9.29 6.42 -3.45
C VAL A 300 9.25 7.61 -2.49
N HIS A 301 8.09 8.27 -2.36
CA HIS A 301 7.86 9.25 -1.31
C HIS A 301 7.94 8.59 0.07
N ASP A 302 8.54 9.26 1.06
CA ASP A 302 8.79 8.68 2.39
C ASP A 302 7.51 8.52 3.23
N GLN A 303 6.48 9.34 2.96
CA GLN A 303 5.28 9.44 3.80
C GLN A 303 3.97 9.57 2.98
N PRO A 304 3.67 8.66 2.04
CA PRO A 304 2.48 8.76 1.20
C PRO A 304 1.18 8.66 2.01
N GLY A 305 1.16 7.89 3.12
CA GLY A 305 -0.01 7.82 4.01
C GLY A 305 -0.38 9.19 4.61
N LEU A 306 0.59 9.91 5.17
CA LEU A 306 0.37 11.24 5.73
C LEU A 306 -0.03 12.27 4.67
N LEU A 307 0.64 12.25 3.51
CA LEU A 307 0.33 13.15 2.39
C LEU A 307 -1.11 12.94 1.91
N GLY A 308 -1.52 11.68 1.79
CA GLY A 308 -2.86 11.30 1.35
C GLY A 308 -3.97 11.58 2.36
N ALA A 309 -3.69 11.40 3.66
CA ALA A 309 -4.61 11.83 4.72
C ALA A 309 -4.85 13.35 4.67
N GLY A 310 -3.79 14.13 4.41
CA GLY A 310 -3.90 15.57 4.18
C GLY A 310 -4.72 15.92 2.94
N ALA A 311 -4.49 15.22 1.83
CA ALA A 311 -5.24 15.39 0.59
C ALA A 311 -6.73 15.08 0.77
N HIS A 312 -7.06 13.94 1.39
CA HIS A 312 -8.44 13.55 1.72
C HIS A 312 -9.15 14.63 2.53
N LEU A 313 -8.53 15.05 3.64
CA LEU A 313 -9.10 16.06 4.52
C LEU A 313 -9.32 17.40 3.81
N ARG A 314 -8.35 17.87 3.02
CA ARG A 314 -8.47 19.12 2.26
C ARG A 314 -9.64 19.07 1.27
N GLN A 315 -9.88 17.92 0.63
CA GLN A 315 -11.02 17.74 -0.27
C GLN A 315 -12.36 17.73 0.47
N ILE A 316 -12.43 17.11 1.66
CA ILE A 316 -13.60 17.15 2.55
C ILE A 316 -13.92 18.59 2.97
N LEU A 317 -12.89 19.37 3.28
CA LEU A 317 -12.99 20.80 3.62
C LEU A 317 -13.26 21.71 2.39
N GLY A 318 -13.50 21.14 1.21
CA GLY A 318 -13.96 21.87 0.02
C GLY A 318 -12.88 22.30 -0.95
N GLN A 319 -11.61 21.91 -0.75
CA GLN A 319 -10.56 22.20 -1.72
C GLN A 319 -10.63 21.29 -2.95
N VAL A 320 -10.23 21.85 -4.09
CA VAL A 320 -9.97 21.09 -5.31
C VAL A 320 -8.46 20.80 -5.35
N LEU A 321 -8.10 19.53 -5.50
CA LEU A 321 -6.71 19.05 -5.50
C LEU A 321 -6.11 19.10 -6.91
#